data_AF-A0A452ZXX7-F1
#
_entry.id   AF-A0A452ZXX7-F1
#
_cell.length_a   1.000
_cell.length_b   1.000
_cell.length_c   1.000
_cell.angle_alpha   90.00
_cell.angle_beta   90.00
_cell.angle_gamma   90.00
#
_symmetry.space_group_name_H-M   'P 1'
#
loop_
_entity.id
_entity.type
_entity.pdbx_description
1 polymer ?
#
loop_
_entity_poly.entity_id
_entity_poly.type
_entity_poly.pdbx_seq_one_letter_code
_entity_poly.pdbx_strand_id
1 'polypeptide(L)' 'MQLVRNITTNPEVRVTKENRAAGVLDNHDEGRRYARHPFRRFIDGKSAEIMPGINSFFTDPPKN' A
#
# COMPACT_ATOMS: atom_id res chain seq x y z
N MET A 1 -7.49 -24.91 26.81
CA MET A 1 -7.98 -24.34 25.53
C MET A 1 -9.40 -23.72 25.68
N GLN A 2 -9.69 -22.99 26.77
CA GLN A 2 -11.04 -22.45 27.00
C GLN A 2 -11.33 -21.22 26.14
N LEU A 3 -10.35 -20.34 25.97
CA LEU A 3 -10.46 -19.12 25.17
C LEU A 3 -10.83 -19.41 23.71
N VAL A 4 -10.13 -20.37 23.08
CA VAL A 4 -10.38 -20.76 21.69
C VAL A 4 -11.80 -21.29 21.52
N ARG A 5 -12.28 -22.14 22.45
CA ARG A 5 -13.64 -22.68 22.43
C ARG A 5 -14.68 -21.56 22.57
N ASN A 6 -14.49 -20.64 23.52
CA ASN A 6 -15.41 -19.51 23.70
C ASN A 6 -15.53 -18.65 22.44
N ILE A 7 -14.41 -18.36 21.76
CA ILE A 7 -14.38 -17.54 20.55
C ILE A 7 -14.97 -18.27 19.32
N THR A 8 -14.96 -19.59 19.27
CA THR A 8 -15.47 -20.34 18.11
C THR A 8 -16.88 -20.89 18.29
N THR A 9 -17.33 -21.16 19.53
CA THR A 9 -18.64 -21.80 19.78
C THR A 9 -19.70 -20.90 20.40
N ASN A 10 -19.34 -19.81 21.09
CA ASN A 10 -20.35 -18.92 21.69
C ASN A 10 -20.94 -17.99 20.61
N PRO A 11 -22.25 -18.04 20.31
CA PRO A 11 -22.86 -17.23 19.24
C PRO A 11 -22.72 -15.72 19.43
N GLU A 12 -22.58 -15.23 20.67
CA GLU A 12 -22.49 -13.78 20.96
C GLU A 12 -21.11 -13.17 20.65
N VAL A 13 -20.06 -14.00 20.63
CA VAL A 13 -18.66 -13.56 20.40
C VAL A 13 -17.96 -14.39 19.33
N ARG A 14 -18.73 -15.17 18.55
CA ARG A 14 -18.21 -16.10 17.56
C ARG A 14 -17.53 -15.35 16.42
N VAL A 15 -16.26 -15.62 16.21
CA VAL A 15 -15.55 -15.13 15.01
C VAL A 15 -15.70 -16.15 13.89
N THR A 16 -16.66 -15.94 12.99
CA THR A 16 -16.76 -16.72 11.75
C THR A 16 -15.75 -16.14 10.73
N LYS A 17 -14.92 -17.00 10.14
CA LYS A 17 -13.99 -16.62 9.05
C LYS A 17 -14.54 -16.94 7.66
N GLU A 18 -15.85 -17.17 7.58
CA GLU A 18 -16.59 -17.54 6.36
C GLU A 18 -16.33 -16.53 5.22
N ASN A 19 -16.21 -15.24 5.55
CA ASN A 19 -15.97 -14.16 4.57
C ASN A 19 -14.49 -13.88 4.30
N ARG A 20 -13.53 -14.69 4.76
CA ARG A 20 -12.09 -14.44 4.53
C ARG A 20 -11.68 -14.65 3.06
N ALA A 21 -12.36 -15.55 2.35
CA ALA A 21 -12.17 -15.78 0.92
C ALA A 21 -13.15 -14.98 0.05
N ALA A 22 -14.17 -14.37 0.65
CA ALA A 22 -15.08 -13.48 -0.04
C ALA A 22 -14.34 -12.18 -0.33
N GLY A 23 -13.82 -12.04 -1.55
CA GLY A 23 -13.28 -10.77 -2.02
C GLY A 23 -14.35 -9.69 -1.84
N VAL A 24 -14.04 -8.64 -1.08
CA VAL A 24 -14.94 -7.50 -0.93
C VAL A 24 -14.96 -6.76 -2.27
N LEU A 25 -16.04 -6.95 -3.04
CA LEU A 25 -16.16 -6.45 -4.42
C LEU A 25 -16.00 -4.92 -4.48
N ASP A 26 -16.50 -4.22 -3.45
CA ASP A 26 -16.43 -2.75 -3.33
C ASP A 26 -15.15 -2.25 -2.68
N ASN A 27 -14.11 -3.08 -2.53
CA ASN A 27 -12.86 -2.65 -1.91
C ASN A 27 -11.90 -1.94 -2.87
N HIS A 28 -12.47 -1.20 -3.84
CA HIS A 28 -11.70 -0.49 -4.83
C HIS A 28 -10.86 0.62 -4.21
N ASP A 29 -11.34 1.27 -3.14
CA ASP A 29 -10.58 2.34 -2.46
C ASP A 29 -9.34 1.83 -1.74
N GLU A 30 -9.44 0.74 -1.00
CA GLU A 30 -8.29 0.13 -0.33
C GLU A 30 -7.34 -0.49 -1.38
N GLY A 31 -7.87 -1.15 -2.41
CA GLY A 31 -7.11 -1.65 -3.54
C GLY A 31 -6.33 -0.54 -4.27
N ARG A 32 -6.95 0.64 -4.47
CA ARG A 32 -6.28 1.83 -5.03
C ARG A 32 -5.17 2.35 -4.12
N ARG A 33 -5.40 2.38 -2.80
CA ARG A 33 -4.41 2.84 -1.81
C ARG A 33 -3.21 1.91 -1.72
N TYR A 34 -3.41 0.59 -1.78
CA TYR A 34 -2.31 -0.38 -1.79
C TYR A 34 -1.60 -0.47 -3.14
N ALA A 35 -2.33 -0.38 -4.25
CA ALA A 35 -1.73 -0.41 -5.59
C ALA A 35 -0.83 0.81 -5.86
N ARG A 36 -1.13 1.96 -5.24
CA ARG A 36 -0.35 3.19 -5.41
C ARG A 36 0.00 3.82 -4.07
N HIS A 37 1.03 3.28 -3.42
CA HIS A 37 1.64 3.92 -2.26
C HIS A 37 2.06 5.37 -2.59
N PRO A 38 1.83 6.37 -1.71
CA PRO A 38 2.11 7.79 -2.01
C PRO A 38 3.56 8.05 -2.43
N PHE A 39 4.51 7.38 -1.79
CA PHE A 39 5.93 7.46 -2.15
C PHE A 39 6.20 6.94 -3.57
N ARG A 40 5.48 5.90 -4.01
CA ARG A 40 5.62 5.35 -5.35
C ARG A 40 5.09 6.31 -6.41
N ARG A 41 4.00 7.04 -6.11
CA ARG A 41 3.53 8.17 -6.94
C ARG A 41 4.51 9.34 -6.96
N PHE A 42 5.19 9.61 -5.86
CA PHE A 42 6.17 10.70 -5.77
C PHE A 42 7.43 10.43 -6.62
N ILE A 43 7.86 9.17 -6.70
CA ILE A 43 9.00 8.76 -7.54
C ILE A 43 8.57 8.57 -9.01
N ASP A 44 7.29 8.34 -9.27
CA ASP A 44 6.77 8.15 -10.62
C ASP A 44 7.12 9.34 -11.53
N GLY A 45 7.83 9.09 -12.62
CA GLY A 45 8.32 10.12 -13.55
C GLY A 45 9.62 10.84 -13.15
N LYS A 46 10.24 10.51 -12.01
CA LYS A 46 11.58 11.01 -11.65
C LYS A 46 12.67 10.13 -12.25
N SER A 47 13.71 10.77 -12.78
CA SER A 47 14.93 10.07 -13.19
C SER A 47 15.62 9.45 -11.98
N ALA A 48 16.13 8.22 -12.14
CA ALA A 48 16.85 7.51 -11.09
C ALA A 48 18.27 8.08 -10.97
N GLU A 49 18.39 9.24 -10.33
CA GLU A 49 19.65 9.95 -10.17
C GLU A 49 20.10 9.98 -8.70
N ILE A 50 21.37 9.65 -8.46
CA ILE A 50 21.96 9.63 -7.11
C ILE A 50 22.12 11.07 -6.58
N MET A 51 22.53 12.02 -7.43
CA MET A 51 22.75 13.42 -7.08
C MET A 51 22.30 14.36 -8.22
N PRO A 52 20.99 14.63 -8.35
CA PRO A 52 20.46 15.40 -9.48
C PRO A 52 21.05 16.82 -9.59
N GLY A 53 21.38 17.47 -8.46
CA GLY A 53 21.99 18.80 -8.48
C GLY A 53 23.43 18.83 -9.04
N ILE A 54 24.21 17.78 -8.81
CA ILE A 54 25.56 17.66 -9.38
C ILE A 54 25.46 17.30 -10.86
N ASN A 55 24.56 16.38 -11.20
CA ASN A 55 24.31 16.02 -12.59
C ASN A 55 23.92 17.26 -13.40
N SER A 56 22.90 18.01 -12.96
CA SER A 56 22.46 19.24 -13.63
C SER A 56 23.57 20.28 -13.76
N PHE A 57 24.46 20.38 -12.76
CA PHE A 57 25.57 21.33 -12.81
C PHE A 57 26.56 21.03 -13.95
N PHE A 58 26.80 19.75 -14.25
CA PHE A 58 27.74 19.34 -15.30
C PHE A 58 27.07 19.11 -16.67
N THR A 59 25.77 18.80 -16.70
CA THR A 59 25.05 18.46 -17.95
C THR A 59 24.23 19.61 -18.53
N ASP A 60 23.73 20.53 -17.70
CA ASP A 60 22.84 21.59 -18.19
C ASP A 60 23.66 22.69 -18.88
N PRO A 61 23.19 23.22 -20.04
CA PRO A 61 23.84 24.34 -20.69
C PRO A 61 23.74 25.60 -19.82
N PRO A 62 24.70 26.54 -19.94
CA PRO A 62 24.69 27.78 -19.16
C PRO A 62 23.37 28.54 -19.39
N LYS A 63 22.67 28.85 -18.30
CA LYS A 63 21.48 29.70 -18.32
C LYS A 63 21.94 31.13 -18.58
N ASN A 64 21.61 31.67 -19.75
CA ASN A 64 21.81 33.07 -20.11
C ASN A 64 21.03 34.00 -19.17
#